data_AF-A0AAE0ABY6-F1
#
_entry.id   AF-A0AAE0ABY6-F1
#
_cell.length_a   1.000
_cell.length_b   1.000
_cell.length_c   1.000
_cell.angle_alpha   90.00
_cell.angle_beta   90.00
_cell.angle_gamma   90.00
#
_symmetry.space_group_name_H-M   'P 1'
#
loop_
_entity.id
_entity.type
_entity.pdbx_description
1 polymer ?
#
loop_
_entity_poly.entity_id
_entity_poly.type
_entity_poly.pdbx_seq_one_letter_code
_entity_poly.pdbx_strand_id
1 'polypeptide(L)'
;MASSSPMEQKLHIAMFPWLAFGHMIPWLELAKLIAQKGHKISFISTPRNIDRLPKIPPNLSSLIQFVKLPLPHLENLPENAEATVDLPYNKVQYLKKAYDLLQEPMTRLLESLTTDWILYDFAPYWVAPIATQLGIKTAFFSIVTATFLAFLGPSSVLMGGDNRINPEDFTVPPKWVPFPTNVAYRYFEIINIFESVTGDVSGVNDLFRFGSSIKDCDVVAVRSCSKFEPEWIQVLETIYGKPVFPVGQLPTTASNTNEETDTWRWMKEWLDKQNKNSVVYIAFGSEAKPSQTHLTELALGLELSELPFIWVLRTRRGYEDTELVELPDGFEERTKGRGVVWTSWAPQLQILAHDSVGGMLSHSGWSSVVEAIQFERPLILLTFLADQGINARVLEEKQIGYSIPRDERDGSFTRNSVAESLKLVMVKEEGQIYKDMAKEMKVLFGDRVRQDLYVDNFLDHLKKEATITSLG
;
A
#
# COMPACT_ATOMS: atom_id res chain seq x y z
N MET A 1 16.95 -32.12 37.14
CA MET A 1 16.63 -30.68 37.07
C MET A 1 16.08 -30.43 35.68
N ALA A 2 14.78 -30.21 35.55
CA ALA A 2 14.18 -29.83 34.28
C ALA A 2 14.71 -28.44 33.94
N SER A 3 15.40 -28.30 32.81
CA SER A 3 15.75 -26.98 32.27
C SER A 3 14.44 -26.27 31.96
N SER A 4 14.06 -25.29 32.79
CA SER A 4 13.05 -24.32 32.41
C SER A 4 13.50 -23.68 31.12
N SER A 5 12.75 -23.91 30.03
CA SER A 5 12.82 -23.06 28.85
C SER A 5 12.78 -21.60 29.32
N PRO A 6 13.66 -20.70 28.84
CA PRO A 6 13.60 -19.30 29.20
C PRO A 6 12.16 -18.82 28.98
N MET A 7 11.55 -18.17 29.99
CA MET A 7 10.23 -17.55 29.81
C MET A 7 10.33 -16.61 28.61
N GLU A 8 9.57 -16.92 27.57
CA GLU A 8 9.63 -16.18 26.32
C GLU A 8 9.16 -14.73 26.58
N GLN A 9 10.07 -13.77 26.43
CA GLN A 9 9.78 -12.36 26.69
C GLN A 9 8.62 -11.90 25.82
N LYS A 10 7.53 -11.45 26.47
CA LYS A 10 6.36 -10.89 25.78
C LYS A 10 6.47 -9.37 25.80
N LEU A 11 6.28 -8.79 24.63
CA LEU A 11 6.34 -7.35 24.40
C LEU A 11 4.93 -6.77 24.33
N HIS A 12 4.76 -5.53 24.75
CA HIS A 12 3.61 -4.68 24.43
C HIS A 12 4.03 -3.64 23.40
N ILE A 13 3.45 -3.73 22.21
CA ILE A 13 3.78 -2.91 21.06
C ILE A 13 2.58 -2.01 20.70
N ALA A 14 2.79 -0.69 20.70
CA ALA A 14 1.84 0.27 20.13
C ALA A 14 2.05 0.38 18.62
N MET A 15 0.97 0.51 17.85
CA MET A 15 1.00 0.67 16.40
C MET A 15 0.16 1.87 15.99
N PHE A 16 0.76 2.81 15.25
CA PHE A 16 0.12 4.06 14.85
C PHE A 16 0.29 4.34 13.33
N PRO A 17 -0.47 3.64 12.47
CA PRO A 17 -0.42 3.80 11.02
C PRO A 17 -1.01 5.13 10.54
N TRP A 18 -0.59 5.58 9.34
CA TRP A 18 -1.27 6.68 8.65
C TRP A 18 -2.73 6.35 8.34
N LEU A 19 -3.59 7.37 8.32
CA LEU A 19 -5.05 7.28 8.15
C LEU A 19 -5.49 7.01 6.70
N ALA A 20 -4.91 5.98 6.10
CA ALA A 20 -5.25 5.47 4.77
C ALA A 20 -5.44 3.95 4.87
N PHE A 21 -6.45 3.39 4.22
CA PHE A 21 -6.71 1.94 4.30
C PHE A 21 -5.60 1.11 3.66
N GLY A 22 -4.88 1.67 2.68
CA GLY A 22 -3.67 1.07 2.13
C GLY A 22 -2.56 0.87 3.16
N HIS A 23 -2.53 1.70 4.21
CA HIS A 23 -1.61 1.60 5.35
C HIS A 23 -2.21 0.77 6.48
N MET A 24 -3.41 1.10 6.94
CA MET A 24 -4.00 0.44 8.12
C MET A 24 -4.25 -1.06 7.94
N ILE A 25 -4.63 -1.52 6.74
CA ILE A 25 -4.94 -2.94 6.50
C ILE A 25 -3.68 -3.82 6.67
N PRO A 26 -2.56 -3.58 5.98
CA PRO A 26 -1.40 -4.44 6.15
C PRO A 26 -0.71 -4.25 7.51
N TRP A 27 -0.83 -3.07 8.13
CA TRP A 27 -0.44 -2.87 9.52
C TRP A 27 -1.23 -3.79 10.47
N LEU A 28 -2.53 -3.95 10.24
CA LEU A 28 -3.35 -4.89 11.00
C LEU A 28 -2.95 -6.35 10.71
N GLU A 29 -2.53 -6.68 9.49
CA GLU A 29 -1.96 -8.01 9.20
C GLU A 29 -0.66 -8.26 9.98
N LEU A 30 0.23 -7.27 10.06
CA LEU A 30 1.43 -7.37 10.90
C LEU A 30 1.08 -7.52 12.39
N ALA A 31 0.11 -6.74 12.88
CA ALA A 31 -0.40 -6.86 14.24
C ALA A 31 -0.89 -8.28 14.57
N LYS A 32 -1.64 -8.90 13.64
CA LYS A 32 -2.11 -10.28 13.78
C LYS A 32 -0.96 -11.27 13.86
N LEU A 33 0.04 -11.16 12.99
CA LEU A 33 1.20 -12.05 12.97
C LEU A 33 2.05 -11.93 14.25
N ILE A 34 2.24 -10.71 14.75
CA ILE A 34 2.94 -10.46 16.01
C ILE A 34 2.15 -11.00 17.21
N ALA A 35 0.83 -10.77 17.22
CA ALA A 35 -0.05 -11.30 18.27
C ALA A 35 -0.11 -12.83 18.28
N GLN A 36 -0.08 -13.48 17.12
CA GLN A 36 -0.01 -14.94 17.03
C GLN A 36 1.24 -15.52 17.72
N LYS A 37 2.31 -14.74 17.86
CA LYS A 37 3.54 -15.09 18.58
C LYS A 37 3.47 -14.73 20.08
N GLY A 38 2.31 -14.27 20.56
CA GLY A 38 2.00 -14.03 21.97
C GLY A 38 2.31 -12.62 22.48
N HIS A 39 2.65 -11.68 21.60
CA HIS A 39 2.90 -10.28 21.96
C HIS A 39 1.60 -9.48 22.02
N LYS A 40 1.53 -8.48 22.90
CA LYS A 40 0.37 -7.60 23.04
C LYS A 40 0.50 -6.42 22.07
N ILE A 41 -0.60 -6.07 21.40
CA ILE A 41 -0.70 -4.95 20.47
C ILE A 41 -1.74 -3.94 20.97
N SER A 42 -1.35 -2.66 21.01
CA SER A 42 -2.29 -1.54 21.03
C SER A 42 -2.33 -0.93 19.63
N PHE A 43 -3.35 -1.24 18.85
CA PHE A 43 -3.52 -0.74 17.50
C PHE A 43 -4.33 0.56 17.54
N ILE A 44 -3.66 1.68 17.32
CA ILE A 44 -4.17 3.02 17.55
C ILE A 44 -4.61 3.62 16.21
N SER A 45 -5.85 4.07 16.14
CA SER A 45 -6.36 4.84 15.01
C SER A 45 -7.56 5.68 15.45
N THR A 46 -8.15 6.43 14.54
CA THR A 46 -9.32 7.25 14.83
C THR A 46 -10.59 6.40 14.94
N PRO A 47 -11.62 6.87 15.67
CA PRO A 47 -12.81 6.08 15.98
C PRO A 47 -13.49 5.43 14.77
N ARG A 48 -13.76 6.19 13.72
CA ARG A 48 -14.47 5.74 12.52
C ARG A 48 -13.62 4.77 11.71
N ASN A 49 -12.30 4.95 11.70
CA ASN A 49 -11.40 4.02 11.03
C ASN A 49 -11.34 2.67 11.75
N ILE A 50 -11.24 2.67 13.09
CA ILE A 50 -11.33 1.43 13.89
C ILE A 50 -12.63 0.67 13.58
N ASP A 51 -13.77 1.37 13.49
CA ASP A 51 -15.06 0.73 13.22
C ASP A 51 -15.19 0.17 11.79
N ARG A 52 -14.36 0.66 10.87
CA ARG A 52 -14.29 0.20 9.47
C ARG A 52 -13.24 -0.88 9.23
N LEU A 53 -12.34 -1.14 10.18
CA LEU A 53 -11.31 -2.16 10.04
C LEU A 53 -11.91 -3.57 10.15
N PRO A 54 -11.25 -4.58 9.54
CA PRO A 54 -11.60 -5.97 9.77
C PRO A 54 -11.62 -6.31 11.26
N LYS A 55 -12.62 -7.09 11.69
CA LYS A 55 -12.72 -7.56 13.07
C LYS A 55 -11.50 -8.42 13.43
N ILE A 56 -11.06 -8.29 14.68
CA ILE A 56 -9.99 -9.12 15.22
C ILE A 56 -10.51 -10.57 15.38
N PRO A 57 -9.75 -11.58 14.91
CA PRO A 57 -10.10 -12.99 15.14
C PRO A 57 -10.26 -13.29 16.65
N PRO A 58 -11.25 -14.09 17.08
CA PRO A 58 -11.48 -14.37 18.51
C PRO A 58 -10.26 -14.93 19.24
N ASN A 59 -9.39 -15.68 18.57
CA ASN A 59 -8.17 -16.23 19.14
C ASN A 59 -7.07 -15.18 19.39
N LEU A 60 -7.22 -13.96 18.88
CA LEU A 60 -6.28 -12.85 19.05
C LEU A 60 -6.86 -11.67 19.84
N SER A 61 -8.13 -11.73 20.26
CA SER A 61 -8.82 -10.59 20.90
C SER A 61 -8.28 -10.23 22.28
N SER A 62 -7.59 -11.15 22.96
CA SER A 62 -6.90 -10.88 24.22
C SER A 62 -5.55 -10.19 24.03
N LEU A 63 -4.98 -10.26 22.82
CA LEU A 63 -3.64 -9.76 22.50
C LEU A 63 -3.69 -8.47 21.69
N ILE A 64 -4.71 -8.26 20.86
CA ILE A 64 -4.86 -7.04 20.07
C ILE A 64 -5.99 -6.20 20.66
N GLN A 65 -5.66 -4.98 21.06
CA GLN A 65 -6.61 -3.98 21.50
C GLN A 65 -6.67 -2.84 20.47
N PHE A 66 -7.86 -2.59 19.93
CA PHE A 66 -8.11 -1.35 19.19
C PHE A 66 -8.24 -0.18 20.16
N VAL A 67 -7.45 0.85 19.93
CA VAL A 67 -7.43 2.08 20.72
C VAL A 67 -7.92 3.22 19.84
N LYS A 68 -9.05 3.81 20.22
CA LYS A 68 -9.65 4.94 19.49
C LYS A 68 -9.05 6.24 20.00
N LEU A 69 -8.38 6.97 19.12
CA LEU A 69 -7.80 8.29 19.39
C LEU A 69 -8.57 9.34 18.57
N PRO A 70 -9.46 10.15 19.18
CA PRO A 70 -10.30 11.09 18.45
C PRO A 70 -9.49 12.13 17.68
N LEU A 71 -9.82 12.30 16.40
CA LEU A 71 -9.17 13.28 15.54
C LEU A 71 -9.64 14.71 15.88
N PRO A 72 -8.73 15.67 16.07
CA PRO A 72 -9.11 17.07 16.32
C PRO A 72 -9.89 17.67 15.15
N HIS A 73 -10.91 18.46 15.46
CA HIS A 73 -11.71 19.15 14.45
C HIS A 73 -10.91 20.29 13.80
N LEU A 74 -11.04 20.44 12.48
CA LEU A 74 -10.51 21.56 11.69
C LEU A 74 -11.59 22.04 10.72
N GLU A 75 -11.72 23.35 10.56
CA GLU A 75 -12.74 23.97 9.69
C GLU A 75 -12.70 23.46 8.23
N ASN A 76 -11.50 23.19 7.70
CA ASN A 76 -11.31 22.71 6.33
C ASN A 76 -11.33 21.17 6.20
N LEU A 77 -11.63 20.45 7.29
CA LEU A 77 -11.74 19.00 7.32
C LEU A 77 -13.20 18.61 7.68
N PRO A 78 -13.93 17.91 6.80
CA PRO A 78 -15.29 17.47 7.11
C PRO A 78 -15.35 16.62 8.38
N GLU A 79 -16.39 16.80 9.18
CA GLU A 79 -16.53 16.19 10.52
C GLU A 79 -16.38 14.65 10.52
N ASN A 80 -16.75 13.99 9.42
CA ASN A 80 -16.70 12.53 9.28
C ASN A 80 -15.55 12.02 8.40
N ALA A 81 -14.63 12.89 7.99
CA ALA A 81 -13.51 12.54 7.13
C ALA A 81 -12.27 12.21 7.98
N GLU A 82 -12.21 10.94 8.41
CA GLU A 82 -11.10 10.44 9.21
C GLU A 82 -10.08 9.65 8.39
N ALA A 83 -10.32 9.39 7.10
CA ALA A 83 -9.36 8.71 6.22
C ALA A 83 -9.23 9.40 4.84
N THR A 84 -8.11 9.12 4.17
CA THR A 84 -7.82 9.62 2.80
C THR A 84 -8.96 9.36 1.81
N VAL A 85 -9.59 8.19 1.87
CA VAL A 85 -10.71 7.81 0.99
C VAL A 85 -11.98 8.64 1.20
N ASP A 86 -12.11 9.32 2.34
CA ASP A 86 -13.25 10.18 2.64
C ASP A 86 -13.10 11.57 1.98
N LEU A 87 -11.93 11.86 1.39
CA LEU A 87 -11.52 13.18 0.93
C LEU A 87 -11.10 13.20 -0.56
N PRO A 88 -11.32 14.31 -1.26
CA PRO A 88 -10.57 14.59 -2.48
C PRO A 88 -9.09 14.85 -2.14
N TYR A 89 -8.20 14.57 -3.10
CA TYR A 89 -6.75 14.57 -2.88
C TYR A 89 -6.21 15.90 -2.31
N ASN A 90 -6.71 17.03 -2.81
CA ASN A 90 -6.32 18.37 -2.35
C ASN A 90 -6.74 18.69 -0.90
N LYS A 91 -7.64 17.91 -0.29
CA LYS A 91 -8.03 18.06 1.13
C LYS A 91 -7.27 17.14 2.08
N VAL A 92 -6.50 16.17 1.58
CA VAL A 92 -5.71 15.23 2.41
C VAL A 92 -4.69 15.97 3.30
N GLN A 93 -4.18 17.13 2.87
CA GLN A 93 -3.30 17.97 3.69
C GLN A 93 -3.94 18.46 5.00
N TYR A 94 -5.26 18.66 5.04
CA TYR A 94 -5.96 19.01 6.28
C TYR A 94 -6.09 17.81 7.22
N LEU A 95 -6.21 16.60 6.67
CA LEU A 95 -6.17 15.36 7.46
C LEU A 95 -4.79 15.19 8.11
N LYS A 96 -3.70 15.47 7.39
CA LYS A 96 -2.33 15.46 7.95
C LYS A 96 -2.19 16.48 9.08
N LYS A 97 -2.68 17.70 8.88
CA LYS A 97 -2.67 18.74 9.92
C LYS A 97 -3.47 18.34 11.16
N ALA A 98 -4.64 17.72 11.01
CA ALA A 98 -5.41 17.21 12.14
C ALA A 98 -4.67 16.07 12.85
N TYR A 99 -3.99 15.22 12.09
CA TYR A 99 -3.14 14.15 12.61
C TYR A 99 -1.95 14.69 13.40
N ASP A 100 -1.34 15.81 12.98
CA ASP A 100 -0.25 16.45 13.71
C ASP A 100 -0.69 17.02 15.08
N LEU A 101 -1.97 17.40 15.20
CA LEU A 101 -2.56 17.84 16.47
C LEU A 101 -2.80 16.69 17.45
N LEU A 102 -2.56 15.43 17.05
CA LEU A 102 -2.62 14.27 17.94
C LEU A 102 -1.37 14.12 18.82
N GLN A 103 -0.36 15.00 18.71
CA GLN A 103 0.85 14.96 19.54
C GLN A 103 0.53 14.83 21.04
N GLU A 104 -0.19 15.78 21.61
CA GLU A 104 -0.49 15.79 23.04
C GLU A 104 -1.44 14.64 23.46
N PRO A 105 -2.55 14.34 22.74
CA PRO A 105 -3.32 13.12 22.99
C PRO A 105 -2.51 11.82 22.94
N MET A 106 -1.56 11.70 21.99
CA MET A 106 -0.69 10.54 21.86
C MET A 106 0.30 10.45 23.02
N THR A 107 0.90 11.56 23.46
CA THR A 107 1.78 11.57 24.64
C THR A 107 1.06 11.02 25.86
N ARG A 108 -0.12 11.55 26.18
CA ARG A 108 -0.93 11.08 27.31
C ARG A 108 -1.31 9.61 27.18
N LEU A 109 -1.63 9.16 25.96
CA LEU A 109 -1.93 7.76 25.71
C LEU A 109 -0.70 6.89 26.01
N LEU A 110 0.47 7.24 25.49
CA LEU A 110 1.70 6.47 25.71
C LEU A 110 2.14 6.46 27.17
N GLU A 111 1.98 7.56 27.92
CA GLU A 111 2.20 7.60 29.38
C GLU A 111 1.30 6.62 30.14
N SER A 112 0.08 6.39 29.64
CA SER A 112 -0.87 5.46 30.26
C SER A 112 -0.65 4.00 29.88
N LEU A 113 0.12 3.72 28.82
CA LEU A 113 0.39 2.38 28.32
C LEU A 113 1.77 1.90 28.78
N THR A 114 1.85 0.67 29.28
CA THR A 114 3.14 -0.01 29.55
C THR A 114 3.71 -0.55 28.23
N THR A 115 4.20 0.34 27.36
CA THR A 115 4.62 0.01 25.99
C THR A 115 6.14 -0.16 25.90
N ASP A 116 6.61 -1.28 25.34
CA ASP A 116 8.04 -1.50 25.07
C ASP A 116 8.47 -0.81 23.77
N TRP A 117 7.61 -0.88 22.74
CA TRP A 117 7.86 -0.37 21.40
C TRP A 117 6.67 0.39 20.83
N ILE A 118 6.92 1.49 20.13
CA ILE A 118 5.95 2.08 19.21
C ILE A 118 6.41 1.90 17.77
N LEU A 119 5.56 1.28 16.96
CA LEU A 119 5.64 1.29 15.51
C LEU A 119 4.80 2.46 15.00
N TYR A 120 5.41 3.32 14.17
CA TYR A 120 4.72 4.46 13.57
C TYR A 120 5.05 4.61 12.07
N ASP A 121 4.13 5.24 11.34
CA ASP A 121 4.23 5.49 9.90
C ASP A 121 4.99 6.80 9.60
N PHE A 122 4.99 7.28 8.34
CA PHE A 122 5.70 8.51 7.97
C PHE A 122 4.97 9.76 8.46
N ALA A 123 3.63 9.75 8.38
CA ALA A 123 2.81 10.91 8.71
C ALA A 123 2.96 11.39 10.17
N PRO A 124 2.99 10.52 11.21
CA PRO A 124 3.25 10.91 12.59
C PRO A 124 4.75 11.08 12.89
N TYR A 125 5.46 11.85 12.07
CA TYR A 125 6.91 12.07 12.17
C TYR A 125 7.39 12.58 13.55
N TRP A 126 6.48 13.20 14.31
CA TRP A 126 6.68 13.73 15.65
C TRP A 126 6.66 12.65 16.76
N VAL A 127 6.30 11.39 16.46
CA VAL A 127 6.17 10.32 17.47
C VAL A 127 7.50 9.91 18.09
N ALA A 128 8.55 9.75 17.29
CA ALA A 128 9.83 9.26 17.80
C ALA A 128 10.44 10.17 18.90
N PRO A 129 10.46 11.51 18.75
CA PRO A 129 10.88 12.41 19.82
C PRO A 129 10.07 12.24 21.12
N ILE A 130 8.75 12.04 21.04
CA ILE A 130 7.89 11.81 22.20
C ILE A 130 8.21 10.47 22.87
N ALA A 131 8.29 9.41 22.08
CA ALA A 131 8.61 8.07 22.57
C ALA A 131 9.98 8.03 23.26
N THR A 132 10.98 8.73 22.70
CA THR A 132 12.31 8.87 23.30
C THR A 132 12.25 9.52 24.69
N GLN A 133 11.44 10.57 24.88
CA GLN A 133 11.26 11.23 26.18
C GLN A 133 10.60 10.30 27.22
N LEU A 134 9.74 9.39 26.75
CA LEU A 134 9.06 8.39 27.58
C LEU A 134 9.88 7.10 27.78
N GLY A 135 11.09 7.01 27.19
CA GLY A 135 11.92 5.80 27.24
C GLY A 135 11.39 4.62 26.42
N ILE A 136 10.47 4.87 25.48
CA ILE A 136 9.87 3.85 24.61
C ILE A 136 10.70 3.71 23.33
N LYS A 137 11.00 2.48 22.93
CA LYS A 137 11.72 2.19 21.69
C LYS A 137 10.84 2.38 20.45
N THR A 138 11.46 2.70 19.34
CA THR A 138 10.76 3.21 18.16
C THR A 138 11.11 2.44 16.89
N ALA A 139 10.09 2.05 16.14
CA ALA A 139 10.27 1.44 14.83
C ALA A 139 9.48 2.23 13.78
N PHE A 140 10.17 2.75 12.76
CA PHE A 140 9.50 3.28 11.58
C PHE A 140 9.07 2.10 10.71
N PHE A 141 7.76 1.85 10.60
CA PHE A 141 7.25 0.80 9.73
C PHE A 141 6.66 1.40 8.46
N SER A 142 7.30 1.09 7.33
CA SER A 142 6.93 1.60 6.02
C SER A 142 6.12 0.60 5.21
N ILE A 143 4.98 1.06 4.70
CA ILE A 143 4.11 0.26 3.82
C ILE A 143 4.55 0.30 2.35
N VAL A 144 5.25 1.36 1.96
CA VAL A 144 5.82 1.51 0.63
C VAL A 144 7.04 0.59 0.49
N THR A 145 7.40 0.29 -0.75
CA THR A 145 8.42 -0.70 -1.08
C THR A 145 9.82 -0.25 -0.64
N ALA A 146 10.74 -1.22 -0.48
CA ALA A 146 12.12 -0.90 -0.18
C ALA A 146 12.76 -0.09 -1.32
N THR A 147 12.39 -0.42 -2.57
CA THR A 147 12.76 0.36 -3.74
C THR A 147 12.28 1.80 -3.66
N PHE A 148 11.04 2.07 -3.27
CA PHE A 148 10.54 3.44 -3.17
C PHE A 148 11.26 4.25 -2.09
N LEU A 149 11.45 3.68 -0.90
CA LEU A 149 12.24 4.31 0.16
C LEU A 149 13.68 4.62 -0.28
N ALA A 150 14.30 3.69 -1.00
CA ALA A 150 15.64 3.88 -1.52
C ALA A 150 15.64 4.94 -2.62
N PHE A 151 14.60 5.01 -3.44
CA PHE A 151 14.45 6.06 -4.45
C PHE A 151 14.32 7.46 -3.83
N LEU A 152 13.63 7.57 -2.69
CA LEU A 152 13.51 8.80 -1.91
C LEU A 152 14.87 9.25 -1.36
N GLY A 153 15.65 8.35 -0.75
CA GLY A 153 17.02 8.62 -0.31
C GLY A 153 17.22 8.74 1.20
N PRO A 154 18.43 9.13 1.65
CA PRO A 154 18.77 9.23 3.06
C PRO A 154 17.97 10.34 3.75
N SER A 155 17.81 10.24 5.07
CA SER A 155 17.08 11.24 5.85
C SER A 155 17.63 12.66 5.70
N SER A 156 18.95 12.83 5.52
CA SER A 156 19.58 14.13 5.27
C SER A 156 19.11 14.80 3.97
N VAL A 157 18.88 14.01 2.92
CA VAL A 157 18.33 14.48 1.64
C VAL A 157 16.87 14.88 1.84
N LEU A 158 16.09 14.00 2.46
CA LEU A 158 14.66 14.20 2.67
C LEU A 158 14.30 15.39 3.58
N MET A 159 15.21 15.77 4.47
CA MET A 159 15.03 16.90 5.40
C MET A 159 15.63 18.23 4.89
N GLY A 160 15.80 18.38 3.57
CA GLY A 160 16.23 19.62 2.93
C GLY A 160 17.63 19.61 2.33
N GLY A 161 18.29 18.44 2.28
CA GLY A 161 19.57 18.25 1.58
C GLY A 161 19.41 17.71 0.15
N ASP A 162 18.19 17.64 -0.38
CA ASP A 162 17.94 17.15 -1.73
C ASP A 162 18.34 18.19 -2.76
N ASN A 163 19.16 17.76 -3.73
CA ASN A 163 19.56 18.58 -4.86
C ASN A 163 18.60 18.42 -6.05
N ARG A 164 17.64 17.49 -5.97
CA ARG A 164 16.57 17.29 -6.96
C ARG A 164 15.48 18.32 -6.70
N ILE A 165 15.46 19.37 -7.51
CA ILE A 165 14.57 20.53 -7.34
C ILE A 165 13.63 20.72 -8.53
N ASN A 166 13.80 19.95 -9.60
CA ASN A 166 12.93 19.91 -10.76
C ASN A 166 12.35 18.49 -10.94
N PRO A 167 11.17 18.35 -11.57
CA PRO A 167 10.59 17.03 -11.86
C PRO A 167 11.54 16.11 -12.65
N GLU A 168 12.32 16.66 -13.58
CA GLU A 168 13.31 15.93 -14.39
C GLU A 168 14.38 15.25 -13.54
N ASP A 169 14.68 15.77 -12.36
CA ASP A 169 15.67 15.17 -11.46
C ASP A 169 15.21 13.82 -10.87
N PHE A 170 13.91 13.52 -10.99
CA PHE A 170 13.29 12.27 -10.55
C PHE A 170 13.04 11.28 -11.71
N THR A 171 13.43 11.63 -12.94
CA THR A 171 13.32 10.73 -14.10
C THR A 171 14.57 9.89 -14.35
N VAL A 172 15.52 9.94 -13.41
CA VAL A 172 16.74 9.12 -13.40
C VAL A 172 16.91 8.42 -12.06
N PRO A 173 17.60 7.26 -12.02
CA PRO A 173 17.94 6.59 -10.78
C PRO A 173 18.78 7.50 -9.85
N PRO A 174 18.56 7.48 -8.53
CA PRO A 174 19.33 8.32 -7.62
C PRO A 174 20.80 7.91 -7.50
N LYS A 175 21.66 8.90 -7.27
CA LYS A 175 23.14 8.74 -7.20
C LYS A 175 23.66 7.77 -6.13
N TRP A 176 22.86 7.45 -5.10
CA TRP A 176 23.22 6.52 -4.04
C TRP A 176 22.81 5.08 -4.33
N VAL A 177 22.18 4.81 -5.48
CA VAL A 177 21.90 3.46 -5.97
C VAL A 177 23.15 2.97 -6.73
N PRO A 178 23.89 1.97 -6.21
CA PRO A 178 25.22 1.62 -6.73
C PRO A 178 25.18 0.58 -7.86
N PHE A 179 24.00 0.22 -8.36
CA PHE A 179 23.80 -0.82 -9.38
C PHE A 179 22.98 -0.29 -10.57
N PRO A 180 23.14 -0.87 -11.77
CA PRO A 180 22.35 -0.48 -12.94
C PRO A 180 20.87 -0.79 -12.74
N THR A 181 20.01 0.20 -12.93
CA THR A 181 18.54 0.08 -12.93
C THR A 181 17.96 1.21 -13.76
N ASN A 182 16.76 1.01 -14.30
CA ASN A 182 15.94 2.02 -14.96
C ASN A 182 14.75 2.46 -14.07
N VAL A 183 14.74 2.07 -12.79
CA VAL A 183 13.70 2.50 -11.85
C VAL A 183 13.83 3.99 -11.56
N ALA A 184 12.95 4.75 -12.20
CA ALA A 184 12.72 6.17 -11.98
C ALA A 184 11.30 6.52 -12.41
N TYR A 185 10.81 7.69 -12.01
CA TYR A 185 9.52 8.15 -12.50
C TYR A 185 9.59 8.47 -14.00
N ARG A 186 8.48 8.26 -14.71
CA ARG A 186 8.28 8.99 -15.97
C ARG A 186 7.90 10.43 -15.67
N TYR A 187 8.18 11.33 -16.60
CA TYR A 187 7.97 12.77 -16.37
C TYR A 187 6.51 13.08 -15.98
N PHE A 188 5.53 12.52 -16.71
CA PHE A 188 4.12 12.70 -16.37
C PHE A 188 3.74 12.15 -14.98
N GLU A 189 4.47 11.20 -14.43
CA GLU A 189 4.18 10.63 -13.10
C GLU A 189 4.64 11.60 -12.00
N ILE A 190 5.84 12.17 -12.14
CA ILE A 190 6.39 13.07 -11.13
C ILE A 190 5.66 14.42 -11.12
N ILE A 191 5.31 15.01 -12.27
CA ILE A 191 4.61 16.32 -12.30
C ILE A 191 3.27 16.28 -11.57
N ASN A 192 2.57 15.13 -11.58
CA ASN A 192 1.28 14.96 -10.94
C ASN A 192 1.36 14.86 -9.41
N ILE A 193 2.56 14.61 -8.86
CA ILE A 193 2.79 14.48 -7.42
C ILE A 193 3.80 15.51 -6.88
N PHE A 194 4.43 16.30 -7.76
CA PHE A 194 5.54 17.18 -7.42
C PHE A 194 5.20 18.21 -6.35
N GLU A 195 3.98 18.75 -6.35
CA GLU A 195 3.51 19.65 -5.29
C GLU A 195 3.51 18.95 -3.92
N SER A 196 3.04 17.69 -3.85
CA SER A 196 3.05 16.90 -2.60
C SER A 196 4.48 16.63 -2.10
N VAL A 197 5.45 16.58 -3.01
CA VAL A 197 6.88 16.42 -2.71
C VAL A 197 7.52 17.74 -2.23
N THR A 198 7.08 18.89 -2.73
CA THR A 198 7.76 20.19 -2.53
C THR A 198 7.10 21.11 -1.49
N GLY A 199 5.83 20.90 -1.12
CA GLY A 199 5.18 21.69 -0.06
C GLY A 199 3.71 21.34 0.19
N ASP A 200 3.24 21.48 1.43
CA ASP A 200 1.83 21.31 1.77
C ASP A 200 1.34 22.38 2.78
N VAL A 201 0.01 22.51 2.94
CA VAL A 201 -0.60 23.47 3.89
C VAL A 201 -0.35 23.09 5.36
N SER A 202 0.18 21.88 5.63
CA SER A 202 0.60 21.52 6.99
C SER A 202 1.88 22.27 7.42
N GLY A 203 2.63 22.80 6.46
CA GLY A 203 3.95 23.41 6.69
C GLY A 203 5.07 22.37 6.75
N VAL A 204 4.76 21.09 6.53
CA VAL A 204 5.68 19.95 6.61
C VAL A 204 5.36 18.95 5.49
N ASN A 205 6.13 19.01 4.40
CA ASN A 205 5.93 18.13 3.25
C ASN A 205 6.22 16.65 3.55
N ASP A 206 5.77 15.77 2.66
CA ASP A 206 5.88 14.31 2.85
C ASP A 206 7.33 13.83 2.91
N LEU A 207 8.25 14.44 2.15
CA LEU A 207 9.68 14.10 2.22
C LEU A 207 10.23 14.34 3.63
N PHE A 208 9.97 15.50 4.22
CA PHE A 208 10.40 15.79 5.58
C PHE A 208 9.82 14.79 6.58
N ARG A 209 8.53 14.43 6.43
CA ARG A 209 7.85 13.45 7.29
C ARG A 209 8.55 12.08 7.24
N PHE A 210 8.87 11.59 6.04
CA PHE A 210 9.71 10.38 5.88
C PHE A 210 11.09 10.56 6.51
N GLY A 211 11.80 11.64 6.16
CA GLY A 211 13.16 11.90 6.61
C GLY A 211 13.29 11.95 8.13
N SER A 212 12.40 12.68 8.81
CA SER A 212 12.36 12.78 10.27
C SER A 212 12.00 11.43 10.91
N SER A 213 11.00 10.72 10.37
CA SER A 213 10.62 9.39 10.87
C SER A 213 11.77 8.39 10.78
N ILE A 214 12.47 8.36 9.64
CA ILE A 214 13.63 7.50 9.42
C ILE A 214 14.80 7.91 10.32
N LYS A 215 15.09 9.21 10.44
CA LYS A 215 16.21 9.71 11.23
C LYS A 215 16.08 9.33 12.70
N ASP A 216 14.90 9.54 13.27
CA ASP A 216 14.71 9.51 14.72
C ASP A 216 14.25 8.13 15.24
N CYS A 217 13.96 7.14 14.37
CA CYS A 217 13.66 5.77 14.80
C CYS A 217 14.89 4.98 15.27
N ASP A 218 14.71 3.97 16.13
CA ASP A 218 15.75 2.99 16.47
C ASP A 218 15.95 1.97 15.33
N VAL A 219 14.86 1.54 14.67
CA VAL A 219 14.86 0.51 13.63
C VAL A 219 13.87 0.83 12.50
N VAL A 220 14.18 0.40 11.28
CA VAL A 220 13.25 0.48 10.14
C VAL A 220 12.68 -0.90 9.86
N ALA A 221 11.35 -1.01 9.83
CA ALA A 221 10.63 -2.14 9.26
C ALA A 221 10.07 -1.73 7.89
N VAL A 222 10.12 -2.62 6.91
CA VAL A 222 9.62 -2.35 5.55
C VAL A 222 8.79 -3.50 5.04
N ARG A 223 7.64 -3.20 4.42
CA ARG A 223 6.82 -4.18 3.72
C ARG A 223 7.53 -4.61 2.43
N SER A 224 8.36 -5.64 2.54
CA SER A 224 9.20 -6.11 1.45
C SER A 224 9.57 -7.59 1.64
N CYS A 225 10.16 -8.18 0.60
CA CYS A 225 10.75 -9.50 0.62
C CYS A 225 12.22 -9.40 0.19
N SER A 226 13.13 -9.88 1.01
CA SER A 226 14.57 -9.88 0.72
C SER A 226 14.99 -10.73 -0.49
N LYS A 227 14.12 -11.61 -0.99
CA LYS A 227 14.34 -12.30 -2.27
C LYS A 227 13.83 -11.51 -3.48
N PHE A 228 12.91 -10.58 -3.25
CA PHE A 228 12.31 -9.74 -4.29
C PHE A 228 13.10 -8.44 -4.47
N GLU A 229 13.54 -7.80 -3.38
CA GLU A 229 14.26 -6.51 -3.35
C GLU A 229 15.63 -6.59 -2.63
N PRO A 230 16.51 -7.58 -2.90
CA PRO A 230 17.74 -7.75 -2.12
C PRO A 230 18.67 -6.52 -2.18
N GLU A 231 18.92 -5.98 -3.38
CA GLU A 231 19.84 -4.86 -3.57
C GLU A 231 19.26 -3.56 -3.01
N TRP A 232 17.95 -3.37 -3.10
CA TRP A 232 17.26 -2.20 -2.56
C TRP A 232 17.28 -2.16 -1.03
N ILE A 233 17.10 -3.31 -0.37
CA ILE A 233 17.23 -3.40 1.10
C ILE A 233 18.66 -3.08 1.54
N GLN A 234 19.68 -3.55 0.82
CA GLN A 234 21.08 -3.20 1.11
C GLN A 234 21.36 -1.70 0.95
N VAL A 235 20.74 -1.06 -0.04
CA VAL A 235 20.80 0.40 -0.18
C VAL A 235 20.19 1.07 1.05
N LEU A 236 19.02 0.63 1.53
CA LEU A 236 18.40 1.19 2.74
C LEU A 236 19.30 1.07 3.96
N GLU A 237 19.88 -0.11 4.21
CA GLU A 237 20.82 -0.32 5.33
C GLU A 237 22.00 0.67 5.26
N THR A 238 22.51 0.91 4.05
CA THR A 238 23.64 1.82 3.81
C THR A 238 23.25 3.28 4.02
N ILE A 239 22.16 3.74 3.40
CA ILE A 239 21.79 5.17 3.42
C ILE A 239 21.14 5.59 4.74
N TYR A 240 20.55 4.67 5.50
CA TYR A 240 19.97 4.95 6.82
C TYR A 240 20.94 4.70 7.97
N GLY A 241 21.97 3.88 7.77
CA GLY A 241 22.99 3.59 8.79
C GLY A 241 22.43 2.92 10.05
N LYS A 242 21.32 2.18 9.92
CA LYS A 242 20.62 1.49 11.00
C LYS A 242 19.97 0.21 10.50
N PRO A 243 19.57 -0.72 11.41
CA PRO A 243 18.97 -1.98 11.00
C PRO A 243 17.68 -1.78 10.20
N VAL A 244 17.55 -2.52 9.10
CA VAL A 244 16.37 -2.54 8.23
C VAL A 244 15.82 -3.96 8.15
N PHE A 245 14.57 -4.16 8.53
CA PHE A 245 13.92 -5.47 8.56
C PHE A 245 12.79 -5.54 7.54
N PRO A 246 12.88 -6.39 6.50
CA PRO A 246 11.70 -6.77 5.74
C PRO A 246 10.75 -7.55 6.65
N VAL A 247 9.48 -7.12 6.70
CA VAL A 247 8.42 -7.78 7.49
C VAL A 247 7.44 -8.56 6.60
N GLY A 248 7.89 -8.94 5.40
CA GLY A 248 7.12 -9.69 4.42
C GLY A 248 6.13 -8.83 3.61
N GLN A 249 5.32 -9.50 2.79
CA GLN A 249 4.38 -8.83 1.88
C GLN A 249 3.02 -8.53 2.53
N LEU A 250 2.78 -9.04 3.74
CA LEU A 250 1.59 -8.77 4.55
C LEU A 250 0.29 -8.83 3.73
N PRO A 251 0.05 -9.94 3.01
CA PRO A 251 -1.14 -10.08 2.20
C PRO A 251 -2.38 -10.08 3.09
N THR A 252 -3.43 -9.40 2.64
CA THR A 252 -4.73 -9.40 3.29
C THR A 252 -5.18 -10.84 3.51
N THR A 253 -5.28 -11.27 4.76
CA THR A 253 -5.97 -12.52 5.06
C THR A 253 -7.44 -12.30 4.75
N ALA A 254 -8.05 -13.17 3.93
CA ALA A 254 -9.50 -13.20 3.84
C ALA A 254 -10.00 -13.33 5.28
N SER A 255 -10.66 -12.28 5.79
CA SER A 255 -11.47 -12.46 6.98
C SER A 255 -12.38 -13.65 6.69
N ASN A 256 -12.69 -14.47 7.69
CA ASN A 256 -13.67 -15.55 7.60
C ASN A 256 -15.10 -15.06 7.27
N THR A 257 -15.23 -13.95 6.54
CA THR A 257 -16.36 -13.59 5.70
C THR A 257 -16.37 -14.51 4.48
N ASN A 258 -16.54 -15.81 4.71
CA ASN A 258 -17.35 -16.66 3.82
C ASN A 258 -18.83 -16.22 3.86
N GLU A 259 -19.11 -14.96 4.19
CA GLU A 259 -20.42 -14.36 4.01
C GLU A 259 -20.57 -14.20 2.50
N GLU A 260 -21.29 -15.14 1.92
CA GLU A 260 -21.76 -15.10 0.55
C GLU A 260 -22.73 -13.92 0.44
N THR A 261 -22.17 -12.71 0.29
CA THR A 261 -22.96 -11.51 0.04
C THR A 261 -23.71 -11.68 -1.27
N ASP A 262 -24.89 -11.06 -1.39
CA ASP A 262 -25.65 -11.10 -2.64
C ASP A 262 -24.83 -10.55 -3.83
N THR A 263 -23.98 -9.55 -3.55
CA THR A 263 -22.99 -9.01 -4.50
C THR A 263 -22.02 -10.08 -5.00
N TRP A 264 -21.39 -10.83 -4.07
CA TRP A 264 -20.46 -11.89 -4.46
C TRP A 264 -21.17 -13.02 -5.21
N ARG A 265 -22.35 -13.45 -4.76
CA ARG A 265 -23.11 -14.51 -5.43
C ARG A 265 -23.40 -14.16 -6.88
N TRP A 266 -23.87 -12.94 -7.14
CA TRP A 266 -24.13 -12.47 -8.49
C TRP A 266 -22.86 -12.39 -9.35
N MET A 267 -21.77 -11.81 -8.82
CA MET A 267 -20.49 -11.72 -9.54
C MET A 267 -19.94 -13.10 -9.87
N LYS A 268 -20.02 -14.03 -8.91
CA LYS A 268 -19.59 -15.42 -9.07
C LYS A 268 -20.39 -16.11 -10.18
N GLU A 269 -21.71 -15.99 -10.19
CA GLU A 269 -22.55 -16.57 -11.26
C GLU A 269 -22.21 -16.03 -12.65
N TRP A 270 -21.81 -14.75 -12.75
CA TRP A 270 -21.34 -14.17 -14.00
C TRP A 270 -19.96 -14.73 -14.40
N LEU A 271 -19.03 -14.82 -13.44
CA LEU A 271 -17.68 -15.34 -13.62
C LEU A 271 -17.66 -16.83 -13.97
N ASP A 272 -18.56 -17.63 -13.40
CA ASP A 272 -18.73 -19.07 -13.65
C ASP A 272 -19.12 -19.37 -15.11
N LYS A 273 -19.70 -18.39 -15.82
CA LYS A 273 -20.08 -18.51 -17.24
C LYS A 273 -18.94 -18.17 -18.20
N GLN A 274 -17.82 -17.64 -17.70
CA GLN A 274 -16.69 -17.22 -18.51
C GLN A 274 -15.67 -18.35 -18.66
N ASN A 275 -14.89 -18.30 -19.75
CA ASN A 275 -13.80 -19.26 -19.94
C ASN A 275 -12.71 -19.09 -18.88
N LYS A 276 -11.95 -20.17 -18.63
CA LYS A 276 -10.82 -20.13 -17.71
C LYS A 276 -9.78 -19.10 -18.18
N ASN A 277 -9.24 -18.31 -17.25
CA ASN A 277 -8.23 -17.29 -17.49
C ASN A 277 -8.56 -16.28 -18.62
N SER A 278 -9.83 -16.01 -18.91
CA SER A 278 -10.22 -15.07 -19.98
C SER A 278 -10.62 -13.68 -19.49
N VAL A 279 -11.04 -13.55 -18.23
CA VAL A 279 -11.59 -12.30 -17.68
C VAL A 279 -10.46 -11.39 -17.21
N VAL A 280 -10.52 -10.12 -17.58
CA VAL A 280 -9.67 -9.06 -17.02
C VAL A 280 -10.39 -8.45 -15.82
N TYR A 281 -9.74 -8.44 -14.66
CA TYR A 281 -10.21 -7.67 -13.50
C TYR A 281 -9.59 -6.27 -13.53
N ILE A 282 -10.40 -5.22 -13.43
CA ILE A 282 -9.94 -3.82 -13.44
C ILE A 282 -10.32 -3.17 -12.12
N ALA A 283 -9.30 -2.72 -11.38
CA ALA A 283 -9.49 -1.94 -10.17
C ALA A 283 -8.31 -1.00 -9.88
N PHE A 284 -8.64 0.27 -9.62
CA PHE A 284 -7.66 1.31 -9.28
C PHE A 284 -7.61 1.62 -7.78
N GLY A 285 -8.16 0.72 -6.95
CA GLY A 285 -8.26 0.94 -5.51
C GLY A 285 -9.31 2.00 -5.16
N SER A 286 -9.28 2.48 -3.92
CA SER A 286 -10.24 3.47 -3.41
C SER A 286 -9.79 4.92 -3.59
N GLU A 287 -8.50 5.14 -3.88
CA GLU A 287 -7.91 6.49 -3.89
C GLU A 287 -7.66 7.02 -5.30
N ALA A 288 -7.37 6.14 -6.27
CA ALA A 288 -7.19 6.58 -7.65
C ALA A 288 -8.54 6.69 -8.37
N LYS A 289 -8.76 7.85 -8.98
CA LYS A 289 -9.89 8.13 -9.90
C LYS A 289 -9.29 8.68 -11.20
N PRO A 290 -9.45 8.02 -12.36
CA PRO A 290 -9.02 8.58 -13.63
C PRO A 290 -9.81 9.87 -13.95
N SER A 291 -9.24 10.75 -14.76
CA SER A 291 -9.98 11.88 -15.33
C SER A 291 -11.08 11.37 -16.29
N GLN A 292 -12.06 12.22 -16.62
CA GLN A 292 -13.09 11.86 -17.60
C GLN A 292 -12.48 11.40 -18.94
N THR A 293 -11.44 12.08 -19.42
CA THR A 293 -10.74 11.71 -20.66
C THR A 293 -10.09 10.33 -20.55
N HIS A 294 -9.35 10.07 -19.47
CA HIS A 294 -8.71 8.76 -19.25
C HIS A 294 -9.74 7.64 -19.07
N LEU A 295 -10.86 7.92 -18.39
CA LEU A 295 -11.95 6.96 -18.24
C LEU A 295 -12.57 6.62 -19.58
N THR A 296 -12.84 7.61 -20.44
CA THR A 296 -13.39 7.39 -21.79
C THR A 296 -12.47 6.53 -22.65
N GLU A 297 -11.17 6.83 -22.71
CA GLU A 297 -10.22 6.02 -23.50
C GLU A 297 -10.06 4.61 -22.92
N LEU A 298 -10.08 4.45 -21.59
CA LEU A 298 -10.08 3.14 -20.95
C LEU A 298 -11.33 2.33 -21.31
N ALA A 299 -12.52 2.92 -21.19
CA ALA A 299 -13.79 2.26 -21.52
C ALA A 299 -13.80 1.82 -22.99
N LEU A 300 -13.47 2.71 -23.91
CA LEU A 300 -13.45 2.39 -25.34
C LEU A 300 -12.34 1.37 -25.69
N GLY A 301 -11.24 1.35 -24.92
CA GLY A 301 -10.20 0.33 -25.05
C GLY A 301 -10.65 -1.04 -24.57
N LEU A 302 -11.38 -1.12 -23.45
CA LEU A 302 -12.02 -2.36 -22.98
C LEU A 302 -13.02 -2.87 -24.02
N GLU A 303 -13.84 -1.97 -24.59
CA GLU A 303 -14.77 -2.30 -25.66
C GLU A 303 -14.06 -2.92 -26.86
N LEU A 304 -13.00 -2.27 -27.36
CA LEU A 304 -12.18 -2.68 -28.50
C LEU A 304 -11.32 -3.93 -28.25
N SER A 305 -11.00 -4.22 -26.98
CA SER A 305 -10.24 -5.42 -26.63
C SER A 305 -11.01 -6.71 -26.91
N GLU A 306 -12.35 -6.65 -26.92
CA GLU A 306 -13.29 -7.78 -27.00
C GLU A 306 -13.15 -8.82 -25.87
N LEU A 307 -12.30 -8.56 -24.88
CA LEU A 307 -12.09 -9.45 -23.74
C LEU A 307 -13.25 -9.33 -22.74
N PRO A 308 -13.61 -10.42 -22.06
CA PRO A 308 -14.47 -10.35 -20.90
C PRO A 308 -13.82 -9.55 -19.77
N PHE A 309 -14.57 -8.73 -19.04
CA PHE A 309 -14.03 -7.93 -17.95
C PHE A 309 -15.00 -7.70 -16.79
N ILE A 310 -14.43 -7.54 -15.60
CA ILE A 310 -15.10 -6.93 -14.44
C ILE A 310 -14.32 -5.67 -14.10
N TRP A 311 -15.00 -4.52 -14.13
CA TRP A 311 -14.42 -3.23 -13.78
C TRP A 311 -15.07 -2.65 -12.53
N VAL A 312 -14.30 -2.54 -11.46
CA VAL A 312 -14.70 -1.80 -10.26
C VAL A 312 -14.37 -0.33 -10.47
N LEU A 313 -15.39 0.45 -10.80
CA LEU A 313 -15.28 1.86 -11.17
C LEU A 313 -15.60 2.77 -9.98
N ARG A 314 -14.67 3.64 -9.63
CA ARG A 314 -14.93 4.76 -8.73
C ARG A 314 -15.37 5.98 -9.51
N THR A 315 -16.61 6.42 -9.29
CA THR A 315 -17.16 7.62 -9.94
C THR A 315 -16.87 8.92 -9.18
N ARG A 316 -16.51 8.83 -7.89
CA ARG A 316 -16.14 9.98 -7.02
C ARG A 316 -15.12 9.60 -5.93
N ARG A 317 -14.36 10.58 -5.42
CA ARG A 317 -13.41 10.49 -4.28
C ARG A 317 -13.99 11.13 -3.01
N GLY A 318 -14.58 10.32 -2.14
CA GLY A 318 -15.25 10.83 -0.95
C GLY A 318 -16.57 11.54 -1.25
N TYR A 319 -17.19 12.13 -0.22
CA TYR A 319 -18.54 12.73 -0.34
C TYR A 319 -18.56 14.13 -0.95
N GLU A 320 -17.43 14.84 -0.90
CA GLU A 320 -17.32 16.24 -1.36
C GLU A 320 -16.69 16.38 -2.75
N ASP A 321 -16.36 15.26 -3.42
CA ASP A 321 -15.86 15.31 -4.79
C ASP A 321 -17.01 15.65 -5.75
N THR A 322 -16.91 16.83 -6.36
CA THR A 322 -17.86 17.37 -7.32
C THR A 322 -17.54 16.96 -8.77
N GLU A 323 -16.36 16.39 -9.02
CA GLU A 323 -15.91 16.01 -10.38
C GLU A 323 -16.30 14.56 -10.69
N LEU A 324 -17.60 14.31 -10.83
CA LEU A 324 -18.07 12.96 -11.17
C LEU A 324 -17.57 12.56 -12.56
N VAL A 325 -17.30 11.26 -12.72
CA VAL A 325 -16.96 10.68 -14.02
C VAL A 325 -18.06 9.73 -14.49
N GLU A 326 -18.31 9.75 -15.80
CA GLU A 326 -19.41 9.03 -16.44
C GLU A 326 -18.88 8.12 -17.55
N LEU A 327 -19.49 6.96 -17.72
CA LEU A 327 -19.16 6.04 -18.82
C LEU A 327 -19.61 6.64 -20.15
N PRO A 328 -18.93 6.32 -21.28
CA PRO A 328 -19.41 6.72 -22.60
C PRO A 328 -20.83 6.21 -22.87
N ASP A 329 -21.64 7.02 -23.53
CA ASP A 329 -23.04 6.69 -23.85
C ASP A 329 -23.16 5.29 -24.48
N GLY A 330 -24.04 4.46 -23.91
CA GLY A 330 -24.31 3.10 -24.40
C GLY A 330 -23.20 2.07 -24.18
N PHE A 331 -22.14 2.39 -23.43
CA PHE A 331 -21.01 1.48 -23.18
C PHE A 331 -21.46 0.14 -22.57
N GLU A 332 -22.29 0.16 -21.54
CA GLU A 332 -22.77 -1.06 -20.88
C GLU A 332 -23.62 -1.94 -21.81
N GLU A 333 -24.44 -1.33 -22.68
CA GLU A 333 -25.21 -2.09 -23.67
C GLU A 333 -24.32 -2.70 -24.76
N ARG A 334 -23.30 -1.98 -25.24
CA ARG A 334 -22.34 -2.50 -26.24
C ARG A 334 -21.41 -3.58 -25.68
N THR A 335 -21.22 -3.61 -24.36
CA THR A 335 -20.40 -4.61 -23.66
C THR A 335 -21.22 -5.67 -22.93
N LYS A 336 -22.54 -5.67 -23.09
CA LYS A 336 -23.45 -6.60 -22.43
C LYS A 336 -23.08 -8.06 -22.66
N GLY A 337 -23.05 -8.83 -21.59
CA GLY A 337 -22.69 -10.25 -21.60
C GLY A 337 -21.19 -10.54 -21.48
N ARG A 338 -20.32 -9.58 -21.83
CA ARG A 338 -18.85 -9.69 -21.69
C ARG A 338 -18.25 -8.72 -20.67
N GLY A 339 -18.93 -7.61 -20.37
CA GLY A 339 -18.47 -6.60 -19.43
C GLY A 339 -19.42 -6.46 -18.25
N VAL A 340 -18.84 -6.23 -17.07
CA VAL A 340 -19.55 -5.80 -15.86
C VAL A 340 -18.86 -4.57 -15.32
N VAL A 341 -19.59 -3.47 -15.13
CA VAL A 341 -19.12 -2.31 -14.36
C VAL A 341 -19.78 -2.30 -13.00
N TRP A 342 -18.97 -2.15 -11.95
CA TRP A 342 -19.42 -2.14 -10.57
C TRP A 342 -18.96 -0.88 -9.86
N THR A 343 -19.89 -0.05 -9.40
CA THR A 343 -19.58 1.27 -8.82
C THR A 343 -19.47 1.29 -7.30
N SER A 344 -19.74 0.14 -6.66
CA SER A 344 -19.70 -0.04 -5.21
C SER A 344 -18.49 -0.87 -4.79
N TRP A 345 -18.35 -1.16 -3.50
CA TRP A 345 -17.34 -2.11 -3.03
C TRP A 345 -17.51 -3.47 -3.70
N ALA A 346 -16.40 -4.12 -4.03
CA ALA A 346 -16.34 -5.44 -4.63
C ALA A 346 -15.34 -6.32 -3.87
N PRO A 347 -15.61 -7.64 -3.75
CA PRO A 347 -14.75 -8.56 -3.04
C PRO A 347 -13.52 -8.94 -3.88
N GLN A 348 -12.54 -8.03 -3.95
CA GLN A 348 -11.34 -8.16 -4.78
C GLN A 348 -10.64 -9.53 -4.66
N LEU A 349 -10.41 -10.01 -3.42
CA LEU A 349 -9.77 -11.31 -3.19
C LEU A 349 -10.57 -12.47 -3.79
N GLN A 350 -11.89 -12.45 -3.68
CA GLN A 350 -12.75 -13.51 -4.23
C GLN A 350 -12.76 -13.47 -5.76
N ILE A 351 -12.78 -12.27 -6.36
CA ILE A 351 -12.69 -12.09 -7.81
C ILE A 351 -11.34 -12.61 -8.33
N LEU A 352 -10.22 -12.17 -7.73
CA LEU A 352 -8.87 -12.58 -8.14
C LEU A 352 -8.67 -14.10 -7.98
N ALA A 353 -9.27 -14.72 -6.96
CA ALA A 353 -9.22 -16.15 -6.73
C ALA A 353 -10.00 -16.98 -7.76
N HIS A 354 -10.91 -16.37 -8.52
CA HIS A 354 -11.79 -17.10 -9.45
C HIS A 354 -11.04 -17.59 -10.69
N ASP A 355 -11.27 -18.83 -11.11
CA ASP A 355 -10.55 -19.49 -12.22
C ASP A 355 -10.71 -18.79 -13.58
N SER A 356 -11.81 -18.10 -13.82
CA SER A 356 -12.02 -17.34 -15.05
C SER A 356 -11.23 -16.03 -15.13
N VAL A 357 -10.76 -15.48 -14.01
CA VAL A 357 -9.92 -14.27 -14.02
C VAL A 357 -8.51 -14.63 -14.48
N GLY A 358 -8.07 -14.03 -15.59
CA GLY A 358 -6.77 -14.33 -16.20
C GLY A 358 -5.70 -13.28 -15.95
N GLY A 359 -6.06 -12.08 -15.48
CA GLY A 359 -5.13 -10.98 -15.24
C GLY A 359 -5.82 -9.77 -14.61
N MET A 360 -5.01 -8.83 -14.12
CA MET A 360 -5.50 -7.63 -13.44
C MET A 360 -4.93 -6.35 -14.07
N LEU A 361 -5.81 -5.43 -14.47
CA LEU A 361 -5.43 -4.07 -14.78
C LEU A 361 -5.45 -3.23 -13.49
N SER A 362 -4.28 -2.75 -13.08
CA SER A 362 -4.00 -2.21 -11.76
C SER A 362 -3.29 -0.86 -11.85
N HIS A 363 -3.46 -0.08 -10.80
CA HIS A 363 -2.74 1.18 -10.58
C HIS A 363 -1.34 1.00 -9.99
N SER A 364 -0.86 -0.23 -9.84
CA SER A 364 0.45 -0.55 -9.24
C SER A 364 0.58 -0.17 -7.75
N GLY A 365 -0.54 0.05 -7.05
CA GLY A 365 -0.53 0.17 -5.59
C GLY A 365 -0.15 -1.17 -4.96
N TRP A 366 0.81 -1.14 -4.03
CA TRP A 366 1.49 -2.36 -3.60
C TRP A 366 0.56 -3.42 -3.03
N SER A 367 -0.47 -3.05 -2.26
CA SER A 367 -1.47 -4.01 -1.75
C SER A 367 -2.19 -4.75 -2.87
N SER A 368 -2.58 -4.07 -3.96
CA SER A 368 -3.24 -4.73 -5.10
C SER A 368 -2.29 -5.63 -5.87
N VAL A 369 -1.02 -5.23 -5.97
CA VAL A 369 0.06 -6.07 -6.56
C VAL A 369 0.22 -7.36 -5.77
N VAL A 370 0.35 -7.27 -4.43
CA VAL A 370 0.48 -8.44 -3.56
C VAL A 370 -0.71 -9.38 -3.77
N GLU A 371 -1.94 -8.87 -3.71
CA GLU A 371 -3.15 -9.68 -3.87
C GLU A 371 -3.23 -10.36 -5.25
N ALA A 372 -2.91 -9.66 -6.34
CA ALA A 372 -2.91 -10.23 -7.69
C ALA A 372 -1.90 -11.39 -7.83
N ILE A 373 -0.67 -11.19 -7.36
CA ILE A 373 0.41 -12.19 -7.48
C ILE A 373 0.14 -13.42 -6.61
N GLN A 374 -0.53 -13.27 -5.48
CA GLN A 374 -0.98 -14.42 -4.68
C GLN A 374 -1.87 -15.39 -5.45
N PHE A 375 -2.66 -14.86 -6.39
CA PHE A 375 -3.53 -15.65 -7.27
C PHE A 375 -2.93 -15.82 -8.67
N GLU A 376 -1.62 -15.64 -8.84
CA GLU A 376 -0.89 -15.86 -10.10
C GLU A 376 -1.42 -14.99 -11.26
N ARG A 377 -1.94 -13.80 -10.95
CA ARG A 377 -2.51 -12.91 -11.96
C ARG A 377 -1.44 -11.97 -12.52
N PRO A 378 -1.13 -12.03 -13.83
CA PRO A 378 -0.26 -11.03 -14.47
C PRO A 378 -0.90 -9.65 -14.40
N LEU A 379 -0.05 -8.63 -14.45
CA LEU A 379 -0.47 -7.24 -14.25
C LEU A 379 -0.41 -6.43 -15.55
N ILE A 380 -1.48 -5.68 -15.82
CA ILE A 380 -1.48 -4.58 -16.79
C ILE A 380 -1.48 -3.28 -15.98
N LEU A 381 -0.51 -2.41 -16.20
CA LEU A 381 -0.21 -1.30 -15.28
C LEU A 381 -0.69 0.03 -15.86
N LEU A 382 -1.42 0.80 -15.05
CA LEU A 382 -1.88 2.15 -15.34
C LEU A 382 -1.82 3.03 -14.09
N THR A 383 -0.74 3.78 -13.93
CA THR A 383 -0.39 4.55 -12.72
C THR A 383 -1.07 5.91 -12.64
N PHE A 384 -1.33 6.41 -11.43
CA PHE A 384 -2.00 7.69 -11.20
C PHE A 384 -1.36 8.56 -10.13
N LEU A 385 -0.89 8.01 -9.01
CA LEU A 385 -0.53 8.77 -7.81
C LEU A 385 0.66 8.13 -7.05
N ALA A 386 1.28 8.90 -6.17
CA ALA A 386 2.26 8.44 -5.16
C ALA A 386 3.38 7.56 -5.76
N ASP A 387 3.70 6.45 -5.09
CA ASP A 387 4.76 5.49 -5.39
C ASP A 387 4.46 4.56 -6.59
N GLN A 388 3.28 4.68 -7.19
CA GLN A 388 2.79 3.75 -8.22
C GLN A 388 3.68 3.69 -9.45
N GLY A 389 4.27 4.82 -9.86
CA GLY A 389 5.21 4.88 -10.99
C GLY A 389 6.47 4.05 -10.73
N ILE A 390 7.09 4.24 -9.57
CA ILE A 390 8.25 3.47 -9.12
C ILE A 390 7.92 1.98 -9.01
N ASN A 391 6.78 1.63 -8.39
CA ASN A 391 6.32 0.24 -8.32
C ASN A 391 6.13 -0.36 -9.72
N ALA A 392 5.56 0.40 -10.67
CA ALA A 392 5.37 -0.07 -12.04
C ALA A 392 6.70 -0.35 -12.74
N ARG A 393 7.73 0.49 -12.55
CA ARG A 393 9.06 0.25 -13.14
C ARG A 393 9.68 -1.04 -12.60
N VAL A 394 9.59 -1.30 -11.29
CA VAL A 394 10.09 -2.54 -10.68
C VAL A 394 9.38 -3.77 -11.25
N LEU A 395 8.05 -3.69 -11.42
CA LEU A 395 7.25 -4.77 -11.97
C LEU A 395 7.59 -5.06 -13.44
N GLU A 396 7.91 -4.03 -14.23
CA GLU A 396 8.36 -4.19 -15.61
C GLU A 396 9.77 -4.78 -15.69
N GLU A 397 10.72 -4.28 -14.90
CA GLU A 397 12.10 -4.81 -14.88
C GLU A 397 12.13 -6.30 -14.55
N LYS A 398 11.22 -6.75 -13.68
CA LYS A 398 11.05 -8.16 -13.30
C LYS A 398 10.08 -8.93 -14.21
N GLN A 399 9.54 -8.29 -15.25
CA GLN A 399 8.63 -8.88 -16.22
C GLN A 399 7.36 -9.49 -15.60
N ILE A 400 6.87 -8.91 -14.50
CA ILE A 400 5.65 -9.32 -13.79
C ILE A 400 4.42 -8.56 -14.31
N GLY A 401 4.65 -7.35 -14.83
CA GLY A 401 3.59 -6.53 -15.41
C GLY A 401 4.05 -5.76 -16.64
N TYR A 402 3.07 -5.31 -17.41
CA TYR A 402 3.24 -4.50 -18.62
C TYR A 402 2.48 -3.19 -18.47
N SER A 403 3.15 -2.04 -18.57
CA SER A 403 2.44 -0.77 -18.54
C SER A 403 1.82 -0.44 -19.88
N ILE A 404 0.59 0.08 -19.83
CA ILE A 404 -0.05 0.67 -21.01
C ILE A 404 0.86 1.80 -21.53
N PRO A 405 1.19 1.84 -22.83
CA PRO A 405 1.95 2.94 -23.41
C PRO A 405 1.22 4.28 -23.28
N ARG A 406 1.95 5.30 -22.83
CA ARG A 406 1.44 6.66 -22.60
C ARG A 406 2.39 7.68 -23.23
N ASP A 407 1.89 8.88 -23.51
CA ASP A 407 2.73 10.02 -23.85
C ASP A 407 3.64 10.37 -22.67
N GLU A 408 4.93 10.54 -22.93
CA GLU A 408 5.92 10.77 -21.87
C GLU A 408 5.79 12.13 -21.19
N ARG A 409 5.16 13.12 -21.83
CA ARG A 409 4.97 14.46 -21.26
C ARG A 409 3.71 14.57 -20.43
N ASP A 410 2.56 14.25 -21.02
CA ASP A 410 1.26 14.49 -20.37
C ASP A 410 0.61 13.22 -19.80
N GLY A 411 1.17 12.05 -20.11
CA GLY A 411 0.64 10.77 -19.67
C GLY A 411 -0.67 10.39 -20.34
N SER A 412 -1.07 11.03 -21.44
CA SER A 412 -2.24 10.61 -22.21
C SER A 412 -2.03 9.23 -22.83
N PHE A 413 -3.13 8.48 -23.01
CA PHE A 413 -3.11 7.18 -23.67
C PHE A 413 -4.35 7.02 -24.54
N THR A 414 -4.29 6.08 -25.48
CA THR A 414 -5.39 5.82 -26.40
C THR A 414 -6.09 4.50 -26.07
N ARG A 415 -7.34 4.37 -26.47
CA ARG A 415 -8.09 3.11 -26.47
C ARG A 415 -7.37 1.98 -27.18
N ASN A 416 -6.58 2.28 -28.22
CA ASN A 416 -5.77 1.30 -28.93
C ASN A 416 -4.63 0.80 -28.02
N SER A 417 -3.94 1.71 -27.32
CA SER A 417 -2.90 1.35 -26.34
C SER A 417 -3.47 0.43 -25.26
N VAL A 418 -4.68 0.73 -24.76
CA VAL A 418 -5.39 -0.11 -23.79
C VAL A 418 -5.70 -1.49 -24.38
N ALA A 419 -6.40 -1.54 -25.52
CA ALA A 419 -6.82 -2.79 -26.15
C ALA A 419 -5.64 -3.70 -26.49
N GLU A 420 -4.56 -3.15 -27.06
CA GLU A 420 -3.38 -3.93 -27.42
C GLU A 420 -2.60 -4.42 -26.21
N SER A 421 -2.50 -3.62 -25.14
CA SER A 421 -1.86 -4.05 -23.88
C SER A 421 -2.61 -5.20 -23.23
N LEU A 422 -3.95 -5.11 -23.20
CA LEU A 422 -4.81 -6.18 -22.69
C LEU A 422 -4.66 -7.45 -23.52
N LYS A 423 -4.74 -7.36 -24.86
CA LYS A 423 -4.56 -8.51 -25.75
C LYS A 423 -3.17 -9.11 -25.64
N LEU A 424 -2.12 -8.28 -25.52
CA LEU A 424 -0.74 -8.72 -25.33
C LEU A 424 -0.64 -9.65 -24.12
N VAL A 425 -1.01 -9.15 -22.93
CA VAL A 425 -0.85 -9.89 -21.68
C VAL A 425 -1.81 -11.09 -21.60
N MET A 426 -3.05 -10.94 -22.08
CA MET A 426 -4.09 -11.96 -21.88
C MET A 426 -4.08 -13.07 -22.94
N VAL A 427 -3.75 -12.73 -24.20
CA VAL A 427 -4.02 -13.61 -25.36
C VAL A 427 -2.76 -13.96 -26.15
N LYS A 428 -1.88 -12.99 -26.42
CA LYS A 428 -0.73 -13.18 -27.31
C LYS A 428 0.36 -14.05 -26.65
N GLU A 429 1.13 -14.76 -27.47
CA GLU A 429 2.22 -15.64 -27.00
C GLU A 429 3.34 -14.83 -26.33
N GLU A 430 3.62 -13.63 -26.85
CA GLU A 430 4.61 -12.70 -26.30
C GLU A 430 4.27 -12.25 -24.87
N GLY A 431 2.99 -12.29 -24.48
CA GLY A 431 2.57 -11.98 -23.12
C GLY A 431 2.72 -13.13 -22.12
N GLN A 432 3.06 -14.34 -22.58
CA GLN A 432 3.17 -15.53 -21.71
C GLN A 432 4.22 -15.33 -20.61
N ILE A 433 5.27 -14.56 -20.88
CA ILE A 433 6.31 -14.22 -19.91
C ILE A 433 5.73 -13.59 -18.63
N TYR A 434 4.73 -12.71 -18.75
CA TYR A 434 4.11 -12.05 -17.59
C TYR A 434 3.32 -13.04 -16.72
N LYS A 435 2.67 -14.02 -17.36
CA LYS A 435 1.94 -15.09 -16.66
C LYS A 435 2.90 -16.01 -15.91
N ASP A 436 3.97 -16.42 -16.58
CA ASP A 436 4.99 -17.30 -16.00
C ASP A 436 5.68 -16.61 -14.82
N MET A 437 6.03 -15.33 -14.95
CA MET A 437 6.62 -14.57 -13.86
C MET A 437 5.65 -14.31 -12.71
N ALA A 438 4.37 -14.01 -12.97
CA ALA A 438 3.38 -13.88 -11.90
C ALA A 438 3.25 -15.18 -11.09
N LYS A 439 3.30 -16.33 -11.77
CA LYS A 439 3.29 -17.66 -11.14
C LYS A 439 4.56 -17.93 -10.33
N GLU A 440 5.73 -17.63 -10.88
CA GLU A 440 7.00 -17.76 -10.16
C GLU A 440 7.02 -16.89 -8.91
N MET A 441 6.54 -15.64 -9.01
CA MET A 441 6.56 -14.69 -7.90
C MET A 441 5.58 -15.05 -6.79
N LYS A 442 4.57 -15.89 -7.03
CA LYS A 442 3.64 -16.35 -5.98
C LYS A 442 4.37 -16.87 -4.73
N VAL A 443 5.49 -17.59 -4.89
CA VAL A 443 6.24 -18.14 -3.74
C VAL A 443 6.98 -17.06 -2.95
N LEU A 444 7.12 -15.84 -3.47
CA LEU A 444 7.67 -14.69 -2.75
C LEU A 444 6.61 -13.87 -2.02
N PHE A 445 5.37 -13.88 -2.52
CA PHE A 445 4.27 -13.04 -2.03
C PHE A 445 3.21 -13.80 -1.22
N GLY A 446 3.11 -15.12 -1.39
CA GLY A 446 2.11 -15.97 -0.75
C GLY A 446 2.65 -16.99 0.26
N ASP A 447 3.96 -17.11 0.41
CA ASP A 447 4.58 -18.09 1.33
C ASP A 447 4.45 -17.66 2.79
N ARG A 448 3.58 -18.36 3.54
CA ARG A 448 3.33 -18.14 4.97
C ARG A 448 4.54 -18.44 5.84
N VAL A 449 5.33 -19.47 5.51
CA VAL A 449 6.53 -19.83 6.29
C VAL A 449 7.55 -18.70 6.20
N ARG A 450 7.73 -18.13 5.00
CA ARG A 450 8.62 -16.99 4.81
C ARG A 450 8.09 -15.72 5.50
N GLN A 451 6.79 -15.46 5.39
CA GLN A 451 6.13 -14.35 6.08
C GLN A 451 6.36 -14.42 7.60
N ASP A 452 6.22 -15.61 8.19
CA ASP A 452 6.43 -15.83 9.62
C ASP A 452 7.90 -15.63 10.01
N LEU A 453 8.84 -16.13 9.20
CA LEU A 453 10.28 -15.96 9.42
C LEU A 453 10.70 -14.48 9.42
N TYR A 454 10.13 -13.66 8.52
CA TYR A 454 10.39 -12.22 8.52
C TYR A 454 9.93 -11.55 9.83
N VAL A 455 8.75 -11.93 10.32
CA VAL A 455 8.22 -11.41 11.59
C VAL A 455 9.03 -11.92 12.78
N ASP A 456 9.47 -13.17 12.78
CA ASP A 456 10.35 -13.73 13.82
C ASP A 456 11.67 -12.98 13.91
N ASN A 457 12.36 -12.77 12.78
CA ASN A 457 13.63 -12.04 12.74
C ASN A 457 13.47 -10.60 13.28
N PHE A 458 12.37 -9.94 12.92
CA PHE A 458 12.06 -8.61 13.43
C PHE A 458 11.81 -8.63 14.95
N LEU A 459 10.98 -9.55 15.45
CA LEU A 459 10.68 -9.68 16.88
C LEU A 459 11.90 -10.08 17.72
N ASP A 460 12.80 -10.91 17.19
CA ASP A 460 14.04 -11.27 17.85
C ASP A 460 14.93 -10.04 18.09
N HIS A 461 14.97 -9.12 17.13
CA HIS A 461 15.62 -7.83 17.33
C HIS A 461 14.90 -6.99 18.41
N LEU A 462 13.58 -6.85 18.32
CA LEU A 462 12.81 -6.05 19.29
C LEU A 462 12.97 -6.56 20.75
N LYS A 463 12.94 -7.89 20.95
CA LYS A 463 13.12 -8.52 22.27
C LYS A 463 14.53 -8.28 22.84
N LYS A 464 15.55 -8.45 21.98
CA LYS A 464 16.96 -8.24 22.38
C LYS A 464 17.19 -6.82 22.88
N GLU A 465 16.72 -5.82 22.14
CA GLU A 465 16.88 -4.41 22.48
C GLU A 465 16.05 -4.02 23.72
N ALA A 466 14.84 -4.56 23.89
CA ALA A 466 14.02 -4.30 25.08
C ALA A 466 14.66 -4.85 26.37
N THR A 467 15.38 -5.98 26.29
CA THR A 467 16.07 -6.56 27.46
C THR A 467 17.22 -5.67 27.95
N ILE A 468 17.96 -5.04 27.03
CA ILE A 468 19.12 -4.21 27.36
C ILE A 468 18.71 -3.00 28.22
N THR A 469 17.54 -2.42 27.97
CA THR A 469 17.02 -1.28 28.72
C THR A 469 16.54 -1.63 30.14
N SER A 470 16.19 -2.89 30.41
CA SER A 470 15.73 -3.33 31.74
C SER A 470 16.86 -3.57 32.77
N LEU A 471 18.11 -3.59 32.33
CA LEU A 471 19.29 -3.93 33.14
C LEU A 471 20.21 -2.73 33.46
N GLY A 472 19.93 -1.55 32.89
CA GLY A 472 20.63 -0.29 33.17
C GLY A 472 19.71 0.70 33.86
#